data_AF-A0A7I8VZ00-F1
#
_entry.id   AF-A0A7I8VZ00-F1
#
_cell.length_a   1.000
_cell.length_b   1.000
_cell.length_c   1.000
_cell.angle_alpha   90.00
_cell.angle_beta   90.00
_cell.angle_gamma   90.00
#
_symmetry.space_group_name_H-M   'P 1'
#
loop_
_entity.id
_entity.type
_entity.pdbx_description
1 polymer ?
#
loop_
_entity_poly.entity_id
_entity_poly.type
_entity_poly.pdbx_seq_one_letter_code
_entity_poly.pdbx_strand_id
1 'polypeptide(L)'
;MNSKKDKGYAWVIAINGMVLNMLSVLGLASQSVLIIFITESLGESYSKVSLITSFLNMFFGAGGFLFGFLGKKFSPRSILIGGSLLLCSCSVVTCFVRNIYVYYLTLGVGSGIGVASFVYCGTITIAEWFDRYKAMALSISAVGASAGFFIWTPITSILVDTFGWRSTYLIIAGIYLQGCCLAMLIKKAPQNMNITICKTDHVNPRLFNIKIFKNLPLVLFYLSLTCTYIGQTVPYFWIPTRAERSGIGLRMGTLIVSITSASCGIFTLIAGFLGDRPSFNRILGFGINSGLTGLLSIFSTLSHSVIILMSYGFLFGLTSGFYQALNMTVVTDLVQLNDLPCAIGLDVFCIGSAQCLCIPLGAMLFDISGSSMIPFIVKGTIQGFFGPLFAILALITHRRRGIQYKL
;
A
#
# COMPACT_ATOMS: atom_id res chain seq x y z
N MET A 1 -27.90 -23.89 -2.37
CA MET A 1 -27.41 -22.71 -3.14
C MET A 1 -25.88 -22.79 -3.23
N ASN A 2 -25.34 -23.39 -4.29
CA ASN A 2 -23.89 -23.44 -4.53
C ASN A 2 -23.42 -22.07 -5.03
N SER A 3 -23.16 -21.14 -4.12
CA SER A 3 -22.40 -19.94 -4.46
C SER A 3 -21.04 -20.39 -5.00
N LYS A 4 -20.74 -20.03 -6.26
CA LYS A 4 -19.41 -20.26 -6.87
C LYS A 4 -18.34 -19.31 -6.28
N LYS A 5 -18.73 -18.38 -5.41
CA LYS A 5 -17.81 -17.55 -4.64
C LYS A 5 -17.05 -18.40 -3.62
N ASP A 6 -15.88 -17.92 -3.20
CA ASP A 6 -14.98 -18.59 -2.24
C ASP A 6 -14.39 -19.94 -2.68
N LYS A 7 -14.73 -20.46 -3.88
CA LYS A 7 -14.33 -21.79 -4.37
C LYS A 7 -13.65 -21.74 -5.74
N GLY A 8 -12.72 -22.67 -5.96
CA GLY A 8 -12.06 -22.91 -7.25
C GLY A 8 -11.35 -21.66 -7.80
N TYR A 9 -11.92 -21.05 -8.83
CA TYR A 9 -11.33 -19.90 -9.54
C TYR A 9 -11.14 -18.65 -8.66
N ALA A 10 -11.88 -18.53 -7.54
CA ALA A 10 -11.66 -17.45 -6.58
C ALA A 10 -10.20 -17.41 -6.07
N TRP A 11 -9.58 -18.56 -5.82
CA TRP A 11 -8.19 -18.63 -5.37
C TRP A 11 -7.18 -18.27 -6.46
N VAL A 12 -7.52 -18.52 -7.73
CA VAL A 12 -6.71 -18.03 -8.87
C VAL A 12 -6.71 -16.50 -8.89
N ILE A 13 -7.83 -15.86 -8.54
CA ILE A 13 -7.92 -14.39 -8.45
C ILE A 13 -7.15 -13.86 -7.25
N ALA A 14 -7.16 -14.55 -6.11
CA ALA A 14 -6.33 -14.17 -4.96
C ALA A 14 -4.83 -14.22 -5.30
N ILE A 15 -4.38 -15.29 -5.98
CA ILE A 15 -2.99 -15.40 -6.47
C ILE A 15 -2.68 -14.31 -7.51
N ASN A 16 -3.61 -14.02 -8.42
CA ASN A 16 -3.46 -12.92 -9.37
C ASN A 16 -3.28 -11.57 -8.65
N GLY A 17 -4.08 -11.30 -7.61
CA GLY A 17 -3.92 -10.12 -6.76
C GLY A 17 -2.56 -10.07 -6.07
N MET A 18 -2.04 -11.19 -5.61
CA MET A 18 -0.69 -11.30 -5.04
C MET A 18 0.38 -10.89 -6.06
N VAL A 19 0.30 -11.38 -7.29
CA VAL A 19 1.26 -11.00 -8.35
C VAL A 19 1.11 -9.52 -8.72
N LEU A 20 -0.12 -9.00 -8.79
CA LEU A 20 -0.36 -7.56 -9.05
C LEU A 20 0.23 -6.67 -7.95
N ASN A 21 0.08 -7.04 -6.67
CA ASN A 21 0.69 -6.32 -5.56
C ASN A 21 2.22 -6.49 -5.52
N MET A 22 2.75 -7.62 -5.99
CA MET A 22 4.19 -7.78 -6.17
C MET A 22 4.74 -6.86 -7.26
N LEU A 23 4.02 -6.70 -8.38
CA LEU A 23 4.39 -5.78 -9.45
C LEU A 23 4.22 -4.31 -9.07
N SER A 24 3.24 -3.98 -8.23
CA SER A 24 2.99 -2.59 -7.81
C SER A 24 4.20 -1.99 -7.05
N VAL A 25 4.92 -2.83 -6.30
CA VAL A 25 6.09 -2.45 -5.52
C VAL A 25 7.39 -2.36 -6.33
N LEU A 26 7.46 -2.98 -7.52
CA LEU A 26 8.67 -3.06 -8.35
C LEU A 26 9.36 -1.70 -8.52
N GLY A 27 8.59 -0.64 -8.82
CA GLY A 27 9.12 0.69 -9.07
C GLY A 27 9.75 1.32 -7.83
N LEU A 28 9.06 1.22 -6.69
CA LEU A 28 9.55 1.71 -5.39
C LEU A 28 10.80 0.95 -4.93
N ALA A 29 10.78 -0.39 -5.03
CA ALA A 29 11.93 -1.23 -4.69
C ALA A 29 13.13 -0.90 -5.60
N SER A 30 12.91 -0.76 -6.90
CA SER A 30 13.97 -0.44 -7.86
C SER A 30 14.54 0.97 -7.64
N GLN A 31 13.70 1.96 -7.33
CA GLN A 31 14.13 3.33 -7.03
C GLN A 31 15.08 3.39 -5.83
N SER A 32 14.90 2.55 -4.81
CA SER A 32 15.79 2.52 -3.64
C SER A 32 17.26 2.25 -4.01
N VAL A 33 17.50 1.51 -5.09
CA VAL A 33 18.85 1.22 -5.63
C VAL A 33 19.23 2.25 -6.69
N LEU A 34 18.33 2.54 -7.63
CA LEU A 34 18.59 3.35 -8.82
C LEU A 34 18.80 4.85 -8.52
N ILE A 35 18.29 5.35 -7.38
CA ILE A 35 18.39 6.77 -7.01
C ILE A 35 19.84 7.26 -6.94
N ILE A 36 20.77 6.43 -6.47
CA ILE A 36 22.19 6.78 -6.34
C ILE A 36 22.78 7.02 -7.74
N PHE A 37 22.58 6.07 -8.66
CA PHE A 37 23.04 6.17 -10.04
C PHE A 37 22.42 7.34 -10.81
N ILE A 38 21.15 7.64 -10.57
CA ILE A 38 20.48 8.80 -11.18
C ILE A 38 21.11 10.10 -10.67
N THR A 39 21.35 10.19 -9.35
CA THR A 39 21.97 11.34 -8.70
C THR A 39 23.36 11.61 -9.27
N GLU A 40 24.20 10.57 -9.35
CA GLU A 40 25.54 10.67 -9.94
C GLU A 40 25.50 11.06 -11.41
N SER A 41 24.58 10.49 -12.20
CA SER A 41 24.50 10.77 -13.63
C SER A 41 23.99 12.17 -13.99
N LEU A 42 23.20 12.79 -13.10
CA LEU A 42 22.66 14.14 -13.29
C LEU A 42 23.52 15.21 -12.60
N GLY A 43 24.38 14.82 -11.66
CA GLY A 43 25.15 15.77 -10.83
C GLY A 43 24.28 16.63 -9.91
N GLU A 44 23.05 16.19 -9.64
CA GLU A 44 22.08 16.92 -8.82
C GLU A 44 22.15 16.48 -7.35
N SER A 45 21.56 17.25 -6.44
CA SER A 45 21.52 16.88 -5.03
C SER A 45 20.56 15.70 -4.77
N TYR A 46 20.93 14.83 -3.82
CA TYR A 46 20.09 13.70 -3.40
C TYR A 46 18.67 14.14 -2.99
N SER A 47 18.54 15.30 -2.35
CA SER A 47 17.24 15.88 -1.97
C SER A 47 16.36 16.18 -3.19
N LYS A 48 16.92 16.68 -4.30
CA LYS A 48 16.15 16.90 -5.53
C LYS A 48 15.71 15.58 -6.13
N VAL A 49 16.60 14.59 -6.25
CA VAL A 49 16.26 13.30 -6.88
C VAL A 49 15.25 12.51 -6.03
N SER A 50 15.35 12.56 -4.70
CA SER A 50 14.40 11.87 -3.80
C SER A 50 12.97 12.42 -3.85
N LEU A 51 12.75 13.62 -4.40
CA LEU A 51 11.41 14.12 -4.68
C LEU A 51 10.64 13.22 -5.66
N ILE A 52 11.33 12.49 -6.54
CA ILE A 52 10.68 11.51 -7.44
C ILE A 52 9.83 10.52 -6.65
N THR A 53 10.36 10.00 -5.54
CA THR A 53 9.66 9.03 -4.67
C THR A 53 8.46 9.68 -3.97
N SER A 54 8.58 10.93 -3.55
CA SER A 54 7.47 11.70 -2.97
C SER A 54 6.35 11.92 -4.00
N PHE A 55 6.71 12.31 -5.23
CA PHE A 55 5.76 12.43 -6.34
C PHE A 55 5.09 11.10 -6.67
N LEU A 56 5.84 10.00 -6.69
CA LEU A 56 5.29 8.66 -6.91
C LEU A 56 4.21 8.35 -5.87
N ASN A 57 4.49 8.52 -4.57
CA ASN A 57 3.52 8.23 -3.51
C ASN A 57 2.29 9.17 -3.57
N MET A 58 2.50 10.46 -3.89
CA MET A 58 1.40 11.41 -4.06
C MET A 58 0.47 11.01 -5.22
N PHE A 59 1.05 10.67 -6.37
CA PHE A 59 0.29 10.30 -7.56
C PHE A 59 -0.21 8.86 -7.54
N PHE A 60 0.37 7.99 -6.72
CA PHE A 60 -0.24 6.73 -6.31
C PHE A 60 -1.56 6.98 -5.59
N GLY A 61 -1.57 7.90 -4.62
CA GLY A 61 -2.81 8.31 -3.96
C GLY A 61 -3.82 8.93 -4.92
N ALA A 62 -3.40 9.90 -5.73
CA ALA A 62 -4.26 10.56 -6.72
C ALA A 62 -4.81 9.57 -7.76
N GLY A 63 -3.98 8.60 -8.19
CA GLY A 63 -4.36 7.51 -9.07
C GLY A 63 -5.42 6.61 -8.44
N GLY A 64 -5.30 6.30 -7.14
CA GLY A 64 -6.32 5.59 -6.37
C GLY A 64 -7.68 6.28 -6.45
N PHE A 65 -7.70 7.58 -6.17
CA PHE A 65 -8.90 8.41 -6.28
C PHE A 65 -9.48 8.34 -7.71
N LEU A 66 -8.63 8.55 -8.73
CA LEU A 66 -8.99 8.47 -10.15
C LEU A 66 -9.64 7.12 -10.52
N PHE A 67 -9.07 6.00 -10.10
CA PHE A 67 -9.61 4.67 -10.42
C PHE A 67 -10.87 4.32 -9.62
N GLY A 68 -11.08 4.93 -8.46
CA GLY A 68 -12.37 4.85 -7.76
C GLY A 68 -13.52 5.43 -8.60
N PHE A 69 -13.25 6.41 -9.47
CA PHE A 69 -14.21 6.93 -10.45
C PHE A 69 -14.31 6.07 -11.69
N LEU A 70 -13.15 5.82 -12.31
CA LEU A 70 -13.08 5.09 -13.57
C LEU A 70 -13.61 3.67 -13.40
N GLY A 71 -13.46 3.06 -12.23
CA GLY A 71 -13.97 1.73 -11.90
C GLY A 71 -15.50 1.60 -11.93
N LYS A 72 -16.24 2.71 -11.85
CA LYS A 72 -17.71 2.70 -12.08
C LYS A 72 -18.09 2.63 -13.56
N LYS A 73 -17.22 3.10 -14.45
CA LYS A 73 -17.47 3.19 -15.90
C LYS A 73 -16.75 2.10 -16.69
N PHE A 74 -15.54 1.75 -16.28
CA PHE A 74 -14.65 0.83 -16.94
C PHE A 74 -14.48 -0.44 -16.12
N SER A 75 -14.35 -1.56 -16.82
CA SER A 75 -14.06 -2.84 -16.18
C SER A 75 -12.64 -2.84 -15.59
N PRO A 76 -12.38 -3.54 -14.46
CA PRO A 76 -11.04 -3.62 -13.87
C PRO A 76 -9.96 -4.09 -14.87
N ARG A 77 -10.33 -4.97 -15.82
CA ARG A 77 -9.44 -5.42 -16.90
C ARG A 77 -8.92 -4.29 -17.79
N SER A 78 -9.79 -3.36 -18.20
CA SER A 78 -9.39 -2.23 -19.05
C SER A 78 -8.49 -1.25 -18.31
N ILE A 79 -8.80 -1.00 -17.04
CA ILE A 79 -8.00 -0.14 -16.16
C ILE A 79 -6.58 -0.72 -16.00
N LEU A 80 -6.48 -2.03 -15.75
CA LEU A 80 -5.22 -2.71 -15.56
C LEU A 80 -4.34 -2.72 -16.83
N ILE A 81 -4.94 -2.94 -18.01
CA ILE A 81 -4.21 -2.85 -19.30
C ILE A 81 -3.68 -1.43 -19.51
N GLY A 82 -4.52 -0.41 -19.30
CA GLY A 82 -4.12 0.99 -19.44
C GLY A 82 -2.98 1.37 -18.48
N GLY A 83 -3.07 0.95 -17.21
CA GLY A 83 -2.02 1.20 -16.21
C GLY A 83 -0.71 0.47 -16.50
N SER A 84 -0.78 -0.77 -17.01
CA SER A 84 0.40 -1.56 -17.41
C SER A 84 1.14 -0.91 -18.58
N LEU A 85 0.39 -0.46 -19.60
CA LEU A 85 0.96 0.25 -20.75
C LEU A 85 1.58 1.58 -20.33
N LEU A 86 0.91 2.34 -19.45
CA LEU A 86 1.43 3.58 -18.89
C LEU A 86 2.77 3.36 -18.17
N LEU A 87 2.84 2.36 -17.28
CA LEU A 87 4.08 2.00 -16.58
C LEU A 87 5.20 1.63 -17.55
N CYS A 88 4.91 0.78 -18.53
CA CYS A 88 5.86 0.40 -19.56
C CYS A 88 6.39 1.63 -20.32
N SER A 89 5.49 2.50 -20.80
CA SER A 89 5.89 3.71 -21.53
C SER A 89 6.73 4.65 -20.66
N CYS A 90 6.34 4.88 -19.41
CA CYS A 90 7.11 5.71 -18.48
C CYS A 90 8.51 5.14 -18.22
N SER A 91 8.64 3.83 -18.01
CA SER A 91 9.93 3.17 -17.82
C SER A 91 10.81 3.23 -19.08
N VAL A 92 10.25 3.03 -20.28
CA VAL A 92 10.99 3.16 -21.55
C VAL A 92 11.48 4.59 -21.76
N VAL A 93 10.61 5.59 -21.57
CA VAL A 93 10.99 7.01 -21.74
C VAL A 93 12.12 7.39 -20.77
N THR A 94 12.07 6.90 -19.54
CA THR A 94 13.10 7.13 -18.52
C THR A 94 14.51 6.72 -18.99
N CYS A 95 14.62 5.72 -19.86
CA CYS A 95 15.91 5.22 -20.37
C CYS A 95 16.66 6.24 -21.22
N PHE A 96 15.93 7.11 -21.94
CA PHE A 96 16.50 8.04 -22.91
C PHE A 96 16.69 9.45 -22.37
N VAL A 97 16.12 9.75 -21.20
CA VAL A 97 16.02 11.13 -20.73
C VAL A 97 17.14 11.49 -19.75
N ARG A 98 17.66 12.71 -19.87
CA ARG A 98 18.71 13.29 -19.01
C ARG A 98 18.24 14.54 -18.26
N ASN A 99 16.93 14.77 -18.19
CA ASN A 99 16.33 15.94 -17.55
C ASN A 99 15.50 15.51 -16.33
N ILE A 100 15.85 16.04 -15.15
CA ILE A 100 15.18 15.73 -13.87
C ILE A 100 13.66 15.98 -13.91
N TYR A 101 13.18 17.00 -14.64
CA TYR A 101 11.75 17.29 -14.72
C TYR A 101 10.97 16.17 -15.42
N VAL A 102 11.59 15.52 -16.40
CA VAL A 102 10.97 14.38 -17.08
C VAL A 102 10.99 13.15 -16.17
N TYR A 103 12.00 12.98 -15.32
CA TYR A 103 11.97 11.94 -14.27
C TYR A 103 10.82 12.16 -13.29
N TYR A 104 10.52 13.40 -12.88
CA TYR A 104 9.33 13.67 -12.07
C TYR A 104 8.03 13.28 -12.79
N LEU A 105 7.94 13.54 -14.09
CA LEU A 105 6.76 13.18 -14.89
C LEU A 105 6.64 11.66 -15.12
N THR A 106 7.72 10.97 -15.49
CA THR A 106 7.66 9.53 -15.79
C THR A 106 7.64 8.70 -14.52
N LEU A 107 8.64 8.83 -13.66
CA LEU A 107 8.81 8.00 -12.46
C LEU A 107 7.98 8.47 -11.27
N GLY A 108 7.66 9.77 -11.19
CA GLY A 108 6.76 10.30 -10.17
C GLY A 108 5.30 10.16 -10.60
N VAL A 109 4.86 11.03 -11.50
CA VAL A 109 3.44 11.15 -11.89
C VAL A 109 2.93 9.89 -12.59
N GLY A 110 3.55 9.51 -13.71
CA GLY A 110 3.11 8.42 -14.57
C GLY A 110 3.16 7.07 -13.86
N SER A 111 4.31 6.74 -13.25
CA SER A 111 4.45 5.50 -12.49
C SER A 111 3.58 5.47 -11.23
N GLY A 112 3.38 6.60 -10.54
CA GLY A 112 2.47 6.65 -9.39
C GLY A 112 1.04 6.27 -9.77
N ILE A 113 0.49 6.89 -10.81
CA ILE A 113 -0.84 6.56 -11.33
C ILE A 113 -0.87 5.11 -11.83
N GLY A 114 0.15 4.66 -12.56
CA GLY A 114 0.21 3.30 -13.06
C GLY A 114 0.19 2.24 -11.94
N VAL A 115 0.99 2.42 -10.89
CA VAL A 115 1.04 1.54 -9.72
C VAL A 115 -0.31 1.46 -8.99
N ALA A 116 -1.03 2.59 -8.90
CA ALA A 116 -2.35 2.63 -8.28
C ALA A 116 -3.37 1.73 -8.99
N SER A 117 -3.24 1.56 -10.31
CA SER A 117 -4.12 0.67 -11.09
C SER A 117 -4.00 -0.79 -10.64
N PHE A 118 -2.78 -1.25 -10.31
CA PHE A 118 -2.52 -2.64 -9.91
C PHE A 118 -3.14 -2.95 -8.55
N VAL A 119 -2.91 -2.07 -7.58
CA VAL A 119 -3.46 -2.21 -6.23
C VAL A 119 -4.99 -2.13 -6.27
N TYR A 120 -5.54 -1.15 -6.99
CA TYR A 120 -6.98 -0.99 -7.15
C TYR A 120 -7.64 -2.24 -7.77
N CYS A 121 -7.12 -2.71 -8.92
CA CYS A 121 -7.68 -3.87 -9.63
C CYS A 121 -7.53 -5.18 -8.84
N GLY A 122 -6.41 -5.37 -8.14
CA GLY A 122 -6.20 -6.52 -7.26
C GLY A 122 -7.23 -6.58 -6.13
N THR A 123 -7.47 -5.45 -5.46
CA THR A 123 -8.38 -5.40 -4.30
C THR A 123 -9.85 -5.53 -4.69
N ILE A 124 -10.32 -4.79 -5.71
CA ILE A 124 -11.74 -4.82 -6.11
C ILE A 124 -12.17 -6.21 -6.60
N THR A 125 -11.30 -6.90 -7.35
CA THR A 125 -11.61 -8.22 -7.89
C THR A 125 -11.70 -9.29 -6.79
N ILE A 126 -10.83 -9.23 -5.79
CA ILE A 126 -10.91 -10.13 -4.63
C ILE A 126 -12.17 -9.84 -3.82
N ALA A 127 -12.47 -8.57 -3.57
CA ALA A 127 -13.62 -8.19 -2.77
C ALA A 127 -14.97 -8.59 -3.39
N GLU A 128 -15.05 -8.70 -4.72
CA GLU A 128 -16.24 -9.20 -5.43
C GLU A 128 -16.38 -10.73 -5.39
N TRP A 129 -15.25 -11.46 -5.41
CA TRP A 129 -15.20 -12.93 -5.52
C TRP A 129 -15.25 -13.66 -4.18
N PHE A 130 -14.89 -12.99 -3.09
CA PHE A 130 -14.86 -13.57 -1.75
C PHE A 130 -15.90 -12.93 -0.84
N ASP A 131 -16.68 -13.76 -0.16
CA ASP A 131 -17.62 -13.33 0.88
C ASP A 131 -17.13 -13.82 2.25
N ARG A 132 -16.89 -15.13 2.42
CA ARG A 132 -16.53 -15.74 3.72
C ARG A 132 -15.05 -15.66 4.07
N TYR A 133 -14.17 -15.86 3.09
CA TYR A 133 -12.70 -15.89 3.28
C TYR A 133 -12.03 -14.62 2.76
N LYS A 134 -12.74 -13.49 2.88
CA LYS A 134 -12.35 -12.23 2.25
C LYS A 134 -11.09 -11.66 2.87
N ALA A 135 -10.95 -11.70 4.19
CA ALA A 135 -9.77 -11.18 4.87
C ALA A 135 -8.54 -12.02 4.50
N MET A 136 -8.66 -13.34 4.47
CA MET A 136 -7.57 -14.22 4.03
C MET A 136 -7.16 -13.97 2.58
N ALA A 137 -8.12 -13.80 1.66
CA ALA A 137 -7.81 -13.54 0.25
C ALA A 137 -7.13 -12.18 0.04
N LEU A 138 -7.59 -11.13 0.73
CA LEU A 138 -6.95 -9.82 0.73
C LEU A 138 -5.55 -9.87 1.34
N SER A 139 -5.36 -10.64 2.41
CA SER A 139 -4.04 -10.87 3.00
C SER A 139 -3.08 -11.58 2.07
N ILE A 140 -3.51 -12.65 1.37
CA ILE A 140 -2.68 -13.34 0.37
C ILE A 140 -2.24 -12.36 -0.72
N SER A 141 -3.15 -11.50 -1.16
CA SER A 141 -2.82 -10.44 -2.11
C SER A 141 -1.79 -9.46 -1.55
N ALA A 142 -1.95 -9.02 -0.30
CA ALA A 142 -1.05 -8.09 0.37
C ALA A 142 0.36 -8.65 0.61
N VAL A 143 0.51 -9.96 0.84
CA VAL A 143 1.83 -10.63 0.92
C VAL A 143 2.67 -10.38 -0.32
N GLY A 144 2.03 -10.24 -1.49
CA GLY A 144 2.70 -9.92 -2.74
C GLY A 144 3.57 -8.67 -2.65
N ALA A 145 3.12 -7.63 -1.93
CA ALA A 145 3.89 -6.41 -1.75
C ALA A 145 5.18 -6.64 -0.93
N SER A 146 5.09 -7.38 0.17
CA SER A 146 6.25 -7.72 1.02
C SER A 146 7.24 -8.62 0.28
N ALA A 147 6.74 -9.62 -0.45
CA ALA A 147 7.55 -10.47 -1.31
C ALA A 147 8.20 -9.65 -2.44
N GLY A 148 7.49 -8.67 -2.99
CA GLY A 148 8.00 -7.75 -4.02
C GLY A 148 9.22 -6.97 -3.56
N PHE A 149 9.20 -6.34 -2.38
CA PHE A 149 10.37 -5.65 -1.85
C PHE A 149 11.56 -6.61 -1.65
N PHE A 150 11.31 -7.81 -1.13
CA PHE A 150 12.35 -8.81 -0.89
C PHE A 150 13.00 -9.33 -2.18
N ILE A 151 12.20 -9.51 -3.25
CA ILE A 151 12.64 -10.10 -4.52
C ILE A 151 13.21 -9.02 -5.46
N TRP A 152 12.52 -7.90 -5.63
CA TRP A 152 12.88 -6.91 -6.65
C TRP A 152 14.13 -6.10 -6.30
N THR A 153 14.39 -5.83 -5.02
CA THR A 153 15.57 -5.07 -4.59
C THR A 153 16.88 -5.75 -5.01
N PRO A 154 17.16 -7.03 -4.67
CA PRO A 154 18.39 -7.69 -5.11
C PRO A 154 18.43 -7.93 -6.62
N ILE A 155 17.30 -8.26 -7.25
CA ILE A 155 17.23 -8.42 -8.71
C ILE A 155 17.64 -7.11 -9.40
N THR A 156 17.14 -5.96 -8.93
CA THR A 156 17.49 -4.65 -9.49
C THR A 156 18.98 -4.38 -9.31
N SER A 157 19.56 -4.66 -8.14
CA SER A 157 21.01 -4.50 -7.91
C SER A 157 21.82 -5.30 -8.93
N ILE A 158 21.52 -6.59 -9.10
CA ILE A 158 22.23 -7.47 -10.05
C ILE A 158 22.07 -6.96 -11.49
N LEU A 159 20.87 -6.51 -11.87
CA LEU A 159 20.60 -5.97 -13.21
C LEU A 159 21.35 -4.67 -13.48
N VAL A 160 21.51 -3.82 -12.46
CA VAL A 160 22.26 -2.56 -12.59
C VAL A 160 23.75 -2.85 -12.75
N ASP A 161 24.30 -3.77 -11.95
CA ASP A 161 25.71 -4.13 -11.98
C ASP A 161 26.12 -4.78 -13.33
N THR A 162 25.19 -5.51 -13.96
CA THR A 162 25.45 -6.25 -15.20
C THR A 162 25.17 -5.46 -16.48
N PHE A 163 24.05 -4.72 -16.52
CA PHE A 163 23.56 -4.06 -17.75
C PHE A 163 23.55 -2.52 -17.66
N GLY A 164 23.83 -1.97 -16.48
CA GLY A 164 23.69 -0.55 -16.20
C GLY A 164 22.25 -0.11 -15.96
N TRP A 165 22.08 0.98 -15.20
CA TRP A 165 20.78 1.44 -14.70
C TRP A 165 19.76 1.82 -15.78
N ARG A 166 20.21 2.30 -16.96
CA ARG A 166 19.31 2.62 -18.08
C ARG A 166 18.68 1.37 -18.69
N SER A 167 19.50 0.34 -18.94
CA SER A 167 19.03 -0.95 -19.45
C SER A 167 18.13 -1.64 -18.43
N THR A 168 18.40 -1.49 -17.14
CA THR A 168 17.53 -1.99 -16.07
C THR A 168 16.11 -1.45 -16.17
N TYR A 169 15.93 -0.16 -16.48
CA TYR A 169 14.59 0.42 -16.69
C TYR A 169 13.86 -0.16 -17.93
N LEU A 170 14.57 -0.53 -18.99
CA LEU A 170 13.97 -1.25 -20.13
C LEU A 170 13.48 -2.64 -19.71
N ILE A 171 14.26 -3.36 -18.91
CA ILE A 171 13.86 -4.68 -18.40
C ILE A 171 12.64 -4.54 -17.48
N ILE A 172 12.64 -3.56 -16.59
CA ILE A 172 11.50 -3.22 -15.72
C ILE A 172 10.25 -2.92 -16.56
N ALA A 173 10.38 -2.19 -17.68
CA ALA A 173 9.26 -1.93 -18.59
C ALA A 173 8.65 -3.23 -19.16
N GLY A 174 9.51 -4.18 -19.56
CA GLY A 174 9.09 -5.50 -20.00
C GLY A 174 8.37 -6.31 -18.92
N ILE A 175 8.81 -6.20 -17.66
CA ILE A 175 8.15 -6.84 -16.52
C ILE A 175 6.77 -6.22 -16.29
N TYR A 176 6.61 -4.90 -16.41
CA TYR A 176 5.32 -4.23 -16.27
C TYR A 176 4.28 -4.65 -17.33
N LEU A 177 4.72 -5.02 -18.54
CA LEU A 177 3.81 -5.54 -19.58
C LEU A 177 3.13 -6.86 -19.18
N GLN A 178 3.69 -7.63 -18.24
CA GLN A 178 3.04 -8.82 -17.69
C GLN A 178 1.68 -8.49 -17.05
N GLY A 179 1.48 -7.25 -16.59
CA GLY A 179 0.19 -6.76 -16.09
C GLY A 179 -0.95 -6.89 -17.12
N CYS A 180 -0.66 -6.76 -18.43
CA CYS A 180 -1.63 -6.99 -19.50
C CYS A 180 -2.09 -8.45 -19.55
N CYS A 181 -1.17 -9.40 -19.39
CA CYS A 181 -1.48 -10.83 -19.33
C CYS A 181 -2.33 -11.15 -18.09
N LEU A 182 -1.97 -10.60 -16.93
CA LEU A 182 -2.70 -10.77 -15.67
C LEU A 182 -4.11 -10.16 -15.74
N ALA A 183 -4.31 -9.11 -16.53
CA ALA A 183 -5.64 -8.54 -16.78
C ALA A 183 -6.58 -9.51 -17.48
N MET A 184 -6.06 -10.44 -18.28
CA MET A 184 -6.87 -11.46 -18.96
C MET A 184 -7.45 -12.49 -17.98
N LEU A 185 -6.81 -12.69 -16.82
CA LEU A 185 -7.27 -13.61 -15.78
C LEU A 185 -8.45 -13.05 -14.98
N ILE A 186 -8.67 -11.73 -15.03
CA ILE A 186 -9.79 -11.08 -14.34
C ILE A 186 -11.10 -11.45 -15.02
N LYS A 187 -11.97 -12.14 -14.28
CA LYS A 187 -13.34 -12.49 -14.68
C LYS A 187 -14.34 -11.80 -13.77
N LYS A 188 -15.51 -11.44 -14.31
CA LYS A 188 -16.63 -10.93 -13.51
C LYS A 188 -17.04 -11.99 -12.49
N ALA A 189 -17.25 -11.57 -11.24
CA ALA A 189 -17.70 -12.48 -10.19
C ALA A 189 -19.06 -13.09 -10.55
N PRO A 190 -19.31 -14.37 -10.18
CA PRO A 190 -20.62 -14.98 -10.33
C PRO A 190 -21.62 -14.21 -9.47
N GLN A 191 -22.52 -13.47 -10.12
CA GLN A 191 -23.60 -12.78 -9.42
C GLN A 191 -24.57 -13.83 -8.87
N ASN A 192 -24.91 -13.74 -7.57
CA ASN A 192 -26.03 -14.51 -7.05
C ASN A 192 -27.28 -14.03 -7.80
N MET A 193 -27.87 -14.92 -8.58
CA MET A 193 -29.02 -14.70 -9.45
C MET A 193 -30.31 -14.55 -8.64
N ASN A 194 -30.34 -13.59 -7.69
CA ASN A 194 -31.49 -13.18 -6.88
C ASN A 194 -31.47 -11.66 -6.64
N ILE A 195 -30.93 -10.88 -7.58
CA ILE A 195 -31.32 -9.48 -7.70
C ILE A 195 -32.32 -9.47 -8.85
N THR A 196 -33.60 -9.62 -8.50
CA THR A 196 -34.69 -9.14 -9.33
C THR A 196 -34.29 -7.75 -9.75
N ILE A 197 -34.00 -7.57 -11.03
CA ILE A 197 -33.77 -6.27 -11.62
C ILE A 197 -35.12 -5.55 -11.47
N CYS A 198 -35.33 -4.88 -10.33
CA CYS A 198 -36.20 -3.72 -10.30
C CYS A 198 -35.53 -2.73 -11.26
N LYS A 199 -35.96 -2.79 -12.52
CA LYS A 199 -35.79 -1.73 -13.50
C LYS A 199 -36.59 -0.52 -12.99
N THR A 200 -36.08 0.18 -11.97
CA THR A 200 -36.56 1.47 -11.44
C THR A 200 -35.50 1.86 -10.41
N ASP A 201 -34.68 2.89 -10.53
CA ASP A 201 -34.82 4.16 -11.22
C ASP A 201 -33.46 4.56 -11.80
N HIS A 202 -33.46 5.55 -12.69
CA HIS A 202 -32.27 6.25 -13.19
C HIS A 202 -31.05 6.09 -12.28
N VAL A 203 -30.10 5.24 -12.68
CA VAL A 203 -28.77 5.17 -12.06
C VAL A 203 -28.19 6.56 -12.26
N ASN A 204 -28.38 7.43 -11.27
CA ASN A 204 -27.82 8.76 -11.29
C ASN A 204 -26.32 8.56 -11.45
N PRO A 205 -25.72 8.95 -12.59
CA PRO A 205 -24.33 8.68 -12.90
C PRO A 205 -23.45 9.69 -12.17
N ARG A 206 -23.71 9.90 -10.87
CA ARG A 206 -22.86 10.74 -10.03
C ARG A 206 -21.57 9.95 -9.84
N LEU A 207 -20.59 10.29 -10.68
CA LEU A 207 -19.21 9.82 -10.64
C LEU A 207 -18.68 9.82 -9.21
N PHE A 208 -19.05 10.84 -8.42
CA PHE A 208 -18.78 10.92 -6.99
C PHE A 208 -20.06 10.94 -6.16
N ASN A 209 -20.25 9.93 -5.33
CA ASN A 209 -21.29 9.99 -4.31
C ASN A 209 -20.71 10.64 -3.06
N ILE A 210 -20.79 11.97 -2.95
CA ILE A 210 -20.35 12.75 -1.76
C ILE A 210 -20.99 12.20 -0.47
N LYS A 211 -22.08 11.42 -0.57
CA LYS A 211 -22.67 10.68 0.56
C LYS A 211 -21.66 9.76 1.28
N ILE A 212 -20.59 9.31 0.63
CA ILE A 212 -19.51 8.53 1.28
C ILE A 212 -18.90 9.32 2.46
N PHE A 213 -18.66 10.63 2.28
CA PHE A 213 -18.16 11.49 3.36
C PHE A 213 -19.20 11.78 4.46
N LYS A 214 -20.48 11.47 4.24
CA LYS A 214 -21.50 11.52 5.31
C LYS A 214 -21.45 10.28 6.22
N ASN A 215 -20.76 9.22 5.79
CA ASN A 215 -20.55 8.04 6.62
C ASN A 215 -19.43 8.30 7.64
N LEU A 216 -19.80 8.88 8.78
CA LEU A 216 -18.87 9.28 9.84
C LEU A 216 -17.93 8.15 10.31
N PRO A 217 -18.38 6.89 10.55
CA PRO A 217 -17.47 5.77 10.83
C PRO A 217 -16.37 5.59 9.78
N LEU A 218 -16.72 5.71 8.50
CA LEU A 218 -15.79 5.56 7.39
C LEU A 218 -14.79 6.73 7.33
N VAL A 219 -15.26 7.96 7.54
CA VAL A 219 -14.37 9.15 7.59
C VAL A 219 -13.38 9.06 8.75
N LEU A 220 -13.85 8.65 9.93
CA LEU A 220 -12.99 8.44 11.10
C LEU A 220 -11.99 7.31 10.86
N PHE A 221 -12.40 6.24 10.17
CA PHE A 221 -11.47 5.19 9.76
C PHE A 221 -10.38 5.73 8.81
N TYR A 222 -10.73 6.53 7.80
CA TYR A 222 -9.74 7.13 6.89
C TYR A 222 -8.81 8.15 7.57
N LEU A 223 -9.28 8.87 8.59
CA LEU A 223 -8.43 9.70 9.44
C LEU A 223 -7.42 8.84 10.22
N SER A 224 -7.90 7.77 10.85
CA SER A 224 -7.04 6.77 11.52
C SER A 224 -5.99 6.19 10.57
N LEU A 225 -6.42 5.83 9.36
CA LEU A 225 -5.60 5.26 8.30
C LEU A 225 -4.47 6.21 7.90
N THR A 226 -4.81 7.47 7.63
CA THR A 226 -3.86 8.51 7.21
C THR A 226 -2.82 8.74 8.30
N CYS A 227 -3.23 8.90 9.56
CA CYS A 227 -2.31 9.03 10.69
C CYS A 227 -1.39 7.80 10.85
N THR A 228 -1.92 6.61 10.60
CA THR A 228 -1.17 5.36 10.76
C THR A 228 -0.13 5.18 9.64
N TYR A 229 -0.46 5.48 8.39
CA TYR A 229 0.48 5.35 7.25
C TYR A 229 1.61 6.39 7.27
N ILE A 230 1.39 7.56 7.88
CA ILE A 230 2.46 8.55 8.13
C ILE A 230 3.55 7.92 9.01
N GLY A 231 3.15 7.17 10.06
CA GLY A 231 4.09 6.50 10.96
C GLY A 231 4.70 5.21 10.40
N GLN A 232 3.94 4.46 9.62
CA GLN A 232 4.39 3.15 9.16
C GLN A 232 5.56 3.19 8.15
N THR A 233 5.67 4.26 7.36
CA THR A 233 6.64 4.33 6.26
C THR A 233 8.06 4.64 6.77
N VAL A 234 8.19 5.15 7.99
CA VAL A 234 9.43 5.69 8.57
C VAL A 234 10.51 4.63 8.74
N PRO A 235 10.22 3.47 9.36
CA PRO A 235 11.29 2.55 9.73
C PRO A 235 11.93 1.92 8.49
N TYR A 236 11.16 1.71 7.42
CA TYR A 236 11.67 1.23 6.15
C TYR A 236 12.74 2.15 5.54
N PHE A 237 12.62 3.47 5.71
CA PHE A 237 13.58 4.44 5.15
C PHE A 237 14.69 4.82 6.13
N TRP A 238 14.40 4.94 7.42
CA TRP A 238 15.30 5.56 8.40
C TRP A 238 16.07 4.56 9.28
N ILE A 239 15.69 3.27 9.31
CA ILE A 239 16.46 2.24 10.03
C ILE A 239 17.89 2.12 9.49
N PRO A 240 18.14 2.02 8.16
CA PRO A 240 19.49 1.88 7.64
C PRO A 240 20.40 3.06 8.02
N THR A 241 19.91 4.29 7.84
CA THR A 241 20.63 5.52 8.21
C THR A 241 20.93 5.57 9.71
N ARG A 242 20.00 5.11 10.56
CA ARG A 242 20.19 5.05 12.01
C ARG A 242 21.21 3.98 12.42
N ALA A 243 21.20 2.83 11.76
CA ALA A 243 22.15 1.74 12.02
C ALA A 243 23.59 2.17 11.68
N GLU A 244 23.77 2.87 10.55
CA GLU A 244 25.06 3.42 10.15
C GLU A 244 25.58 4.45 11.15
N ARG A 245 24.77 5.43 11.54
CA ARG A 245 25.15 6.47 12.51
C ARG A 245 25.42 5.95 13.93
N SER A 246 24.80 4.82 14.29
CA SER A 246 25.04 4.18 15.59
C SER A 246 26.28 3.26 15.59
N GLY A 247 27.04 3.21 14.49
CA GLY A 247 28.24 2.36 14.36
C GLY A 247 27.95 0.88 14.13
N ILE A 248 26.69 0.49 13.91
CA ILE A 248 26.25 -0.90 13.66
C ILE A 248 26.56 -1.32 12.21
N GLY A 249 26.58 -0.35 11.30
CA GLY A 249 26.89 -0.52 9.88
C GLY A 249 25.66 -0.69 8.99
N LEU A 250 25.78 -0.23 7.74
CA LEU A 250 24.70 -0.19 6.75
C LEU A 250 24.12 -1.59 6.45
N ARG A 251 24.99 -2.61 6.34
CA ARG A 251 24.58 -4.00 6.06
C ARG A 251 23.58 -4.53 7.09
N MET A 252 23.86 -4.30 8.37
CA MET A 252 22.95 -4.71 9.45
C MET A 252 21.63 -3.93 9.40
N GLY A 253 21.66 -2.64 9.07
CA GLY A 253 20.45 -1.83 8.86
C GLY A 253 19.55 -2.38 7.75
N THR A 254 20.13 -2.76 6.60
CA THR A 254 19.39 -3.39 5.50
C THR A 254 18.85 -4.78 5.85
N LEU A 255 19.57 -5.54 6.68
CA LEU A 255 19.15 -6.84 7.19
C LEU A 255 17.91 -6.68 8.10
N ILE A 256 17.87 -5.66 8.96
CA ILE A 256 16.70 -5.38 9.82
C ILE A 256 15.46 -5.06 8.97
N VAL A 257 15.61 -4.27 7.90
CA VAL A 257 14.52 -4.00 6.95
C VAL A 257 14.04 -5.29 6.28
N SER A 258 14.96 -6.20 5.93
CA SER A 258 14.61 -7.52 5.37
C SER A 258 13.84 -8.39 6.37
N ILE A 259 14.26 -8.44 7.64
CA ILE A 259 13.54 -9.13 8.73
C ILE A 259 12.13 -8.54 8.88
N THR A 260 12.02 -7.22 8.80
CA THR A 260 10.75 -6.49 8.92
C THR A 260 9.79 -6.89 7.80
N SER A 261 10.24 -6.93 6.54
CA SER A 261 9.42 -7.35 5.41
C SER A 261 9.04 -8.83 5.46
N ALA A 262 9.96 -9.71 5.87
CA ALA A 262 9.68 -11.15 6.00
C ALA A 262 8.64 -11.43 7.09
N SER A 263 8.81 -10.84 8.28
CA SER A 263 7.83 -10.94 9.36
C SER A 263 6.49 -10.33 8.97
N CYS A 264 6.48 -9.16 8.32
CA CYS A 264 5.26 -8.56 7.77
C CYS A 264 4.50 -9.53 6.86
N GLY A 265 5.16 -10.16 5.89
CA GLY A 265 4.52 -11.14 5.01
C GLY A 265 3.86 -12.31 5.76
N ILE A 266 4.58 -12.91 6.72
CA ILE A 266 4.07 -14.05 7.51
C ILE A 266 2.87 -13.63 8.36
N PHE A 267 2.99 -12.52 9.08
CA PHE A 267 1.94 -12.06 10.00
C PHE A 267 0.73 -11.46 9.28
N THR A 268 0.87 -10.97 8.04
CA THR A 268 -0.27 -10.59 7.19
C THR A 268 -1.20 -11.78 6.92
N LEU A 269 -0.66 -12.97 6.66
CA LEU A 269 -1.47 -14.18 6.46
C LEU A 269 -2.18 -14.61 7.74
N ILE A 270 -1.45 -14.62 8.86
CA ILE A 270 -2.01 -14.95 10.18
C ILE A 270 -3.15 -13.98 10.52
N ALA A 271 -2.92 -12.69 10.33
CA ALA A 271 -3.94 -11.66 10.59
C ALA A 271 -5.16 -11.79 9.68
N GLY A 272 -4.99 -12.16 8.40
CA GLY A 272 -6.10 -12.46 7.49
C GLY A 272 -6.96 -13.61 8.00
N PHE A 273 -6.33 -14.70 8.43
CA PHE A 273 -7.02 -15.85 9.02
C PHE A 273 -7.76 -15.49 10.32
N LEU A 274 -7.16 -14.66 11.19
CA LEU A 274 -7.84 -14.16 12.39
C LEU A 274 -9.00 -13.21 12.03
N GLY A 275 -8.83 -12.39 10.99
CA GLY A 275 -9.82 -11.44 10.51
C GLY A 275 -11.08 -12.10 9.98
N ASP A 276 -11.00 -13.32 9.44
CA ASP A 276 -12.18 -14.08 8.98
C ASP A 276 -13.00 -14.71 10.12
N ARG A 277 -12.57 -14.59 11.40
CA ARG A 277 -13.34 -15.08 12.54
C ARG A 277 -14.47 -14.10 12.90
N PRO A 278 -15.72 -14.57 13.05
CA PRO A 278 -16.87 -13.69 13.34
C PRO A 278 -16.79 -13.00 14.71
N SER A 279 -16.04 -13.58 15.66
CA SER A 279 -15.83 -12.99 16.98
C SER A 279 -14.80 -11.85 16.97
N PHE A 280 -14.05 -11.68 15.89
CA PHE A 280 -12.96 -10.71 15.81
C PHE A 280 -13.46 -9.37 15.26
N ASN A 281 -13.46 -8.34 16.11
CA ASN A 281 -13.83 -7.00 15.68
C ASN A 281 -12.66 -6.36 14.92
N ARG A 282 -12.73 -6.37 13.58
CA ARG A 282 -11.68 -5.90 12.67
C ARG A 282 -11.29 -4.43 12.90
N ILE A 283 -12.26 -3.54 13.18
CA ILE A 283 -12.00 -2.10 13.46
C ILE A 283 -11.21 -1.94 14.76
N LEU A 284 -11.59 -2.67 15.81
CA LEU A 284 -10.89 -2.63 17.09
C LEU A 284 -9.48 -3.23 16.97
N GLY A 285 -9.35 -4.36 16.27
CA GLY A 285 -8.05 -4.99 16.01
C GLY A 285 -7.11 -4.05 15.27
N PHE A 286 -7.61 -3.32 14.27
CA PHE A 286 -6.85 -2.30 13.55
C PHE A 286 -6.37 -1.18 14.49
N GLY A 287 -7.27 -0.65 15.34
CA GLY A 287 -6.95 0.42 16.29
C GLY A 287 -5.92 0.01 17.36
N ILE A 288 -6.08 -1.16 17.98
CA ILE A 288 -5.13 -1.64 19.00
C ILE A 288 -3.74 -1.84 18.38
N ASN A 289 -3.70 -2.42 17.18
CA ASN A 289 -2.45 -2.74 16.51
C ASN A 289 -1.71 -1.49 15.98
N SER A 290 -2.42 -0.45 15.53
CA SER A 290 -1.79 0.84 15.20
C SER A 290 -1.16 1.49 16.43
N GLY A 291 -1.84 1.41 17.58
CA GLY A 291 -1.33 1.88 18.89
C GLY A 291 -0.05 1.15 19.31
N LEU A 292 -0.08 -0.17 19.25
CA LEU A 292 1.07 -1.02 19.56
C LEU A 292 2.27 -0.71 18.65
N THR A 293 2.03 -0.50 17.35
CA THR A 293 3.09 -0.14 16.39
C THR A 293 3.73 1.22 16.71
N GLY A 294 2.91 2.22 17.08
CA GLY A 294 3.40 3.53 17.49
C GLY A 294 4.24 3.46 18.77
N LEU A 295 3.77 2.71 19.77
CA LEU A 295 4.52 2.47 21.02
C LEU A 295 5.85 1.77 20.75
N LEU A 296 5.86 0.71 19.95
CA LEU A 296 7.10 0.02 19.55
C LEU A 296 8.10 0.97 18.89
N SER A 297 7.62 1.90 18.06
CA SER A 297 8.47 2.88 17.38
C SER A 297 9.09 3.89 18.35
N ILE A 298 8.35 4.30 19.39
CA ILE A 298 8.89 5.13 20.48
C ILE A 298 9.87 4.31 21.33
N PHE A 299 9.53 3.08 21.71
CA PHE A 299 10.41 2.22 22.49
C PHE A 299 11.73 1.92 21.78
N SER A 300 11.72 1.88 20.44
CA SER A 300 12.94 1.72 19.65
C SER A 300 13.97 2.81 19.92
N THR A 301 13.59 4.00 20.41
CA THR A 301 14.52 5.11 20.66
C THR A 301 15.25 5.02 21.99
N LEU A 302 14.86 4.10 22.89
CA LEU A 302 15.48 3.99 24.22
C LEU A 302 16.88 3.34 24.21
N SER A 303 17.30 2.70 23.12
CA SER A 303 18.60 2.04 23.06
C SER A 303 19.24 2.04 21.67
N HIS A 304 20.58 1.96 21.68
CA HIS A 304 21.45 1.84 20.51
C HIS A 304 21.94 0.40 20.27
N SER A 305 21.47 -0.57 21.05
CA SER A 305 21.87 -1.97 20.88
C SER A 305 21.29 -2.59 19.60
N VAL A 306 22.13 -3.34 18.89
CA VAL A 306 21.74 -4.12 17.70
C VAL A 306 20.58 -5.06 18.00
N ILE A 307 20.59 -5.68 19.19
CA ILE A 307 19.56 -6.64 19.61
C ILE A 307 18.20 -5.95 19.69
N ILE A 308 18.15 -4.73 20.23
CA ILE A 308 16.90 -3.97 20.37
C ILE A 308 16.40 -3.52 19.00
N LEU A 309 17.30 -3.11 18.09
CA LEU A 309 16.94 -2.72 16.72
C LEU A 309 16.42 -3.90 15.88
N MET A 310 17.02 -5.09 16.05
CA MET A 310 16.54 -6.33 15.42
C MET A 310 15.20 -6.78 15.97
N SER A 311 15.04 -6.73 17.30
CA SER A 311 13.79 -7.07 17.99
C SER A 311 12.67 -6.12 17.57
N TYR A 312 12.97 -4.82 17.46
CA TYR A 312 12.08 -3.83 16.90
C TYR A 312 11.69 -4.14 15.45
N GLY A 313 12.64 -4.45 14.56
CA GLY A 313 12.32 -4.81 13.18
C GLY A 313 11.36 -5.99 13.06
N PHE A 314 11.58 -7.05 13.85
CA PHE A 314 10.67 -8.20 13.88
C PHE A 314 9.28 -7.84 14.41
N LEU A 315 9.19 -7.14 15.56
CA LEU A 315 7.91 -6.75 16.16
C LEU A 315 7.15 -5.74 15.31
N PHE A 316 7.86 -4.79 14.69
CA PHE A 316 7.27 -3.82 13.78
C PHE A 316 6.75 -4.48 12.51
N GLY A 317 7.45 -5.50 11.98
CA GLY A 317 6.95 -6.29 10.87
C GLY A 317 5.70 -7.09 11.25
N LEU A 318 5.67 -7.71 12.43
CA LEU A 318 4.49 -8.38 12.97
C LEU A 318 3.28 -7.45 12.99
N THR A 319 3.39 -6.28 13.63
CA THR A 319 2.25 -5.36 13.74
C THR A 319 1.91 -4.74 12.38
N SER A 320 2.91 -4.43 11.54
CA SER A 320 2.68 -3.96 10.17
C SER A 320 1.87 -4.95 9.33
N GLY A 321 2.11 -6.26 9.48
CA GLY A 321 1.36 -7.28 8.76
C GLY A 321 -0.09 -7.37 9.20
N PHE A 322 -0.34 -7.30 10.50
CA PHE A 322 -1.71 -7.23 11.04
C PHE A 322 -2.49 -6.04 10.52
N TYR A 323 -1.83 -4.90 10.46
CA TYR A 323 -2.40 -3.68 9.94
C TYR A 323 -2.75 -3.80 8.45
N GLN A 324 -1.82 -4.31 7.64
CA GLN A 324 -2.00 -4.43 6.19
C GLN A 324 -3.14 -5.39 5.82
N ALA A 325 -3.29 -6.48 6.57
CA ALA A 325 -4.41 -7.43 6.43
C ALA A 325 -5.78 -6.81 6.75
N LEU A 326 -5.86 -6.05 7.85
CA LEU A 326 -7.12 -5.53 8.34
C LEU A 326 -7.60 -4.30 7.56
N ASN A 327 -6.69 -3.47 7.01
CA ASN A 327 -7.06 -2.22 6.32
C ASN A 327 -8.16 -2.42 5.25
N MET A 328 -7.84 -3.18 4.20
CA MET A 328 -8.74 -3.38 3.07
C MET A 328 -10.02 -4.13 3.48
N THR A 329 -9.90 -5.03 4.45
CA THR A 329 -11.03 -5.80 4.97
C THR A 329 -12.05 -4.88 5.67
N VAL A 330 -11.60 -3.96 6.53
CA VAL A 330 -12.48 -3.02 7.23
C VAL A 330 -13.23 -2.11 6.25
N VAL A 331 -12.57 -1.60 5.21
CA VAL A 331 -13.22 -0.79 4.17
C VAL A 331 -14.34 -1.57 3.47
N THR A 332 -14.09 -2.85 3.18
CA THR A 332 -15.10 -3.72 2.53
C THR A 332 -16.29 -4.07 3.43
N ASP A 333 -16.15 -3.95 4.75
CA ASP A 333 -17.23 -4.19 5.71
C ASP A 333 -18.07 -2.93 5.97
N LEU A 334 -17.44 -1.75 5.90
CA LEU A 334 -18.09 -0.47 6.17
C LEU A 334 -18.91 0.08 4.98
N VAL A 335 -18.68 -0.46 3.77
CA VAL A 335 -19.23 0.08 2.52
C VAL A 335 -19.94 -1.00 1.71
N GLN A 336 -21.08 -0.65 1.13
CA GLN A 336 -21.82 -1.53 0.23
C GLN A 336 -21.06 -1.75 -1.10
N LEU A 337 -21.31 -2.89 -1.75
CA LEU A 337 -20.67 -3.27 -3.03
C LEU A 337 -20.72 -2.18 -4.11
N ASN A 338 -21.80 -1.39 -4.18
CA ASN A 338 -21.96 -0.34 -5.19
C ASN A 338 -21.02 0.87 -4.99
N ASP A 339 -20.67 1.18 -3.75
CA ASP A 339 -19.79 2.30 -3.40
C ASP A 339 -18.34 1.83 -3.14
N LEU A 340 -18.10 0.52 -3.15
CA LEU A 340 -16.81 -0.11 -2.91
C LEU A 340 -15.68 0.38 -3.85
N PRO A 341 -15.90 0.57 -5.17
CA PRO A 341 -14.91 1.18 -6.07
C PRO A 341 -14.39 2.52 -5.54
N CYS A 342 -15.29 3.42 -5.16
CA CYS A 342 -14.93 4.74 -4.66
C CYS A 342 -14.23 4.67 -3.29
N ALA A 343 -14.67 3.74 -2.42
CA ALA A 343 -14.06 3.55 -1.11
C ALA A 343 -12.63 3.02 -1.20
N ILE A 344 -12.36 2.02 -2.06
CA ILE A 344 -10.99 1.54 -2.30
C ILE A 344 -10.13 2.65 -2.91
N GLY A 345 -10.68 3.43 -3.84
CA GLY A 345 -9.95 4.57 -4.41
C GLY A 345 -9.59 5.63 -3.37
N LEU A 346 -10.51 5.95 -2.46
CA LEU A 346 -10.26 6.88 -1.36
C LEU A 346 -9.27 6.32 -0.34
N ASP A 347 -9.30 5.01 -0.09
CA ASP A 347 -8.32 4.32 0.75
C ASP A 347 -6.91 4.54 0.23
N VAL A 348 -6.68 4.18 -1.05
CA VAL A 348 -5.39 4.39 -1.73
C VAL A 348 -4.98 5.86 -1.73
N PHE A 349 -5.92 6.80 -1.87
CA PHE A 349 -5.66 8.24 -1.75
C PHE A 349 -5.14 8.65 -0.37
N CYS A 350 -5.77 8.16 0.70
CA CYS A 350 -5.32 8.38 2.07
C CYS A 350 -3.93 7.78 2.32
N ILE A 351 -3.65 6.60 1.78
CA ILE A 351 -2.32 5.95 1.87
C ILE A 351 -1.26 6.81 1.17
N GLY A 352 -1.48 7.16 -0.09
CA GLY A 352 -0.50 7.90 -0.90
C GLY A 352 -0.23 9.30 -0.35
N SER A 353 -1.27 10.02 0.11
CA SER A 353 -1.10 11.34 0.74
C SER A 353 -0.32 11.26 2.06
N ALA A 354 -0.59 10.27 2.91
CA ALA A 354 0.16 10.00 4.12
C ALA A 354 1.65 9.70 3.85
N GLN A 355 1.93 8.87 2.84
CA GLN A 355 3.29 8.50 2.46
C GLN A 355 4.07 9.65 1.84
N CYS A 356 3.41 10.51 1.05
CA CYS A 356 4.01 11.71 0.49
C CYS A 356 4.48 12.68 1.58
N LEU A 357 3.67 12.89 2.62
CA LEU A 357 4.02 13.78 3.74
C LEU A 357 5.14 13.21 4.61
N CYS A 358 5.22 11.88 4.72
CA CYS A 358 6.17 11.21 5.60
C CYS A 358 7.65 11.53 5.29
N ILE A 359 8.05 11.48 4.02
CA ILE A 359 9.48 11.62 3.64
C ILE A 359 9.99 13.04 3.93
N PRO A 360 9.34 14.12 3.46
CA PRO A 360 9.77 15.49 3.76
C PRO A 360 9.68 15.83 5.25
N LEU A 361 8.60 15.42 5.94
CA LEU A 361 8.48 15.65 7.38
C LEU A 361 9.60 14.96 8.16
N GLY A 362 9.96 13.73 7.77
CA GLY A 362 11.08 12.99 8.37
C GLY A 362 12.42 13.71 8.17
N ALA A 363 12.66 14.18 6.94
CA ALA A 363 13.87 14.92 6.59
C ALA A 363 13.97 16.24 7.34
N MET A 364 12.92 17.07 7.35
CA MET A 364 12.91 18.34 8.07
C MET A 364 13.14 18.15 9.58
N LEU A 365 12.48 17.15 10.19
CA LEU A 365 12.68 16.84 11.61
C LEU A 365 14.12 16.43 11.91
N PHE A 366 14.75 15.71 10.99
CA PHE A 366 16.13 15.31 11.10
C PHE A 366 17.10 16.49 10.90
N ASP A 367 16.86 17.33 9.91
CA ASP A 367 17.72 18.48 9.59
C ASP A 367 17.74 19.50 10.73
N ILE A 368 16.58 19.77 11.34
CA ILE A 368 16.46 20.72 12.46
C ILE A 368 17.11 20.17 13.73
N SER A 369 16.94 18.87 13.99
CA SER A 369 17.33 18.30 15.28
C SER A 369 18.71 17.64 15.30
N GLY A 370 19.25 17.29 14.14
CA GLY A 370 20.46 16.47 14.01
C GLY A 370 20.32 15.02 14.51
N SER A 371 19.16 14.65 15.06
CA SER A 371 18.92 13.35 15.71
C SER A 371 18.06 12.43 14.85
N SER A 372 18.56 11.22 14.59
CA SER A 372 17.81 10.17 13.89
C SER A 372 16.66 9.59 14.73
N MET A 373 16.47 10.01 15.99
CA MET A 373 15.42 9.49 16.89
C MET A 373 14.13 10.29 16.82
N ILE A 374 14.22 11.61 16.62
CA ILE A 374 13.06 12.51 16.64
C ILE A 374 12.01 12.14 15.58
N PRO A 375 12.37 11.74 14.35
CA PRO A 375 11.42 11.21 13.39
C PRO A 375 10.65 9.97 13.91
N PHE A 376 11.27 9.10 14.71
CA PHE A 376 10.60 7.93 15.29
C PHE A 376 9.64 8.31 16.42
N ILE A 377 10.02 9.29 17.26
CA ILE A 377 9.18 9.75 18.37
C ILE A 377 7.94 10.47 17.84
N VAL A 378 8.13 11.50 17.00
CA VAL A 378 7.02 12.32 16.48
C VAL A 378 6.05 11.47 15.66
N LYS A 379 6.57 10.53 14.88
CA LYS A 379 5.70 9.69 14.05
C LYS A 379 5.09 8.53 14.83
N GLY A 380 5.83 7.98 15.80
CA GLY A 380 5.32 7.00 16.75
C GLY A 380 4.20 7.57 17.63
N THR A 381 4.25 8.84 18.02
CA THR A 381 3.14 9.50 18.74
C THR A 381 1.95 9.74 17.82
N ILE A 382 2.17 10.19 16.58
CA ILE A 382 1.06 10.38 15.62
C ILE A 382 0.32 9.06 15.37
N GLN A 383 1.06 8.01 15.05
CA GLN A 383 0.50 6.68 14.81
C GLN A 383 -0.08 6.06 16.09
N GLY A 384 0.64 6.15 17.19
CA GLY A 384 0.31 5.49 18.46
C GLY A 384 -0.87 6.12 19.19
N PHE A 385 -1.12 7.41 18.99
CA PHE A 385 -2.22 8.14 19.64
C PHE A 385 -3.42 8.35 18.70
N PHE A 386 -3.20 9.02 17.56
CA PHE A 386 -4.31 9.37 16.66
C PHE A 386 -4.86 8.17 15.90
N GLY A 387 -4.01 7.20 15.55
CA GLY A 387 -4.44 5.95 14.93
C GLY A 387 -5.53 5.24 15.75
N PRO A 388 -5.25 4.78 16.98
CA PRO A 388 -6.24 4.13 17.83
C PRO A 388 -7.43 5.01 18.16
N LEU A 389 -7.20 6.31 18.45
CA LEU A 389 -8.26 7.24 18.82
C LEU A 389 -9.35 7.30 17.75
N PHE A 390 -8.96 7.53 16.50
CA PHE A 390 -9.91 7.61 15.39
C PHE A 390 -10.54 6.26 15.05
N ALA A 391 -9.81 5.15 15.19
CA ALA A 391 -10.38 3.81 15.00
C ALA A 391 -11.43 3.46 16.07
N ILE A 392 -11.19 3.82 17.33
CA ILE A 392 -12.14 3.61 18.44
C ILE A 392 -13.35 4.51 18.25
N LEU A 393 -13.17 5.77 17.85
CA LEU A 393 -14.28 6.67 17.52
C LEU A 393 -15.11 6.14 16.35
N ALA A 394 -14.48 5.58 15.31
CA ALA A 394 -15.16 4.92 14.20
C ALA A 394 -16.01 3.74 14.71
N LEU A 395 -15.48 2.92 15.62
CA LEU A 395 -16.20 1.81 16.22
C LEU A 395 -17.39 2.27 17.07
N ILE A 396 -17.21 3.28 17.92
CA ILE A 396 -18.28 3.81 18.79
C ILE A 396 -19.40 4.38 17.93
N THR A 397 -19.08 5.17 16.92
CA THR A 397 -20.06 5.76 16.00
C THR A 397 -20.76 4.69 15.15
N HIS A 398 -20.05 3.64 14.74
CA HIS A 398 -20.63 2.49 14.05
C HIS A 398 -21.65 1.76 14.94
N ARG A 399 -21.28 1.43 16.18
CA ARG A 399 -22.19 0.77 17.14
C ARG A 399 -23.41 1.63 17.48
N ARG A 400 -23.23 2.94 17.66
CA ARG A 400 -24.33 3.88 17.96
C ARG A 400 -25.34 4.02 16.82
N ARG A 401 -24.92 3.84 15.57
CA ARG A 401 -25.81 3.94 14.40
C ARG A 401 -26.73 2.73 14.23
N GLY A 402 -26.58 1.66 15.01
CA GLY A 402 -27.53 0.54 15.03
C GLY A 402 -27.72 -0.19 13.70
N ILE A 403 -26.86 0.04 12.71
CA ILE A 403 -26.96 -0.64 11.42
C ILE A 403 -26.32 -2.02 11.60
N GLN A 404 -27.17 -3.04 11.78
CA GLN A 404 -26.79 -4.43 11.74
C GLN A 404 -26.31 -4.82 10.33
N TYR A 405 -25.05 -4.51 10.00
CA TYR A 405 -24.34 -5.34 9.04
C TYR A 405 -23.76 -6.52 9.82
N LYS A 406 -24.14 -7.74 9.41
CA LYS A 406 -23.62 -8.98 9.96
C LYS A 406 -22.09 -8.96 9.85
N LEU A 407 -21.41 -8.94 11.00
CA LEU A 407 -20.00 -9.29 11.15
C LEU A 407 -19.79 -10.77 10.82
#